data_AF-A0A820L159-F1
#
_entry.id   AF-A0A820L159-F1
#
_cell.length_a   1.000
_cell.length_b   1.000
_cell.length_c   1.000
_cell.angle_alpha   90.00
_cell.angle_beta   90.00
_cell.angle_gamma   90.00
#
_symmetry.space_group_name_H-M   'P 1'
#
loop_
_entity.id
_entity.type
_entity.pdbx_description
1 polymer ?
#
loop_
_entity_poly.entity_id
_entity_poly.type
_entity_poly.pdbx_seq_one_letter_code
_entity_poly.pdbx_strand_id
1 'polypeptide(L)'
;GQEYSNGNYFLKQLNFYQSFYKNDFILARNLPVSLSLTKVANETLAMDGGEAHFSGIYVPTFTVDYNSLFYTADQFIRSTLTLTTLTVIISETPYYVKNLQQPIAKPSEIVFQNLLFIT
;
A
#
# COMPACT_ATOMS: atom_id res chain seq x y z
N GLY A 1 4.46 -11.91 -0.23
CA GLY A 1 4.33 -13.38 -0.22
C GLY A 1 2.94 -13.70 -0.69
N GLN A 2 2.83 -14.34 -1.85
CA GLN A 2 1.55 -14.73 -2.47
C GLN A 2 1.11 -16.10 -1.94
N GLU A 3 -0.20 -16.33 -1.90
CA GLU A 3 -0.80 -17.66 -1.74
C GLU A 3 -1.64 -17.96 -2.98
N TYR A 4 -1.46 -19.15 -3.54
CA TYR A 4 -2.10 -19.60 -4.78
C TYR A 4 -3.34 -20.43 -4.44
N SER A 5 -4.52 -19.98 -4.88
CA SER A 5 -5.76 -20.77 -4.81
C SER A 5 -6.68 -20.38 -5.96
N ASN A 6 -6.97 -21.34 -6.86
CA ASN A 6 -8.03 -21.28 -7.89
C ASN A 6 -8.05 -20.04 -8.80
N GLY A 7 -6.94 -19.72 -9.47
CA GLY A 7 -6.92 -18.73 -10.57
C GLY A 7 -7.16 -17.27 -10.15
N ASN A 8 -7.31 -17.01 -8.85
CA ASN A 8 -7.47 -15.69 -8.30
C ASN A 8 -6.17 -15.29 -7.58
N TYR A 9 -5.60 -14.17 -7.99
CA TYR A 9 -4.44 -13.59 -7.31
C TYR A 9 -4.92 -12.82 -6.08
N PHE A 10 -4.65 -13.34 -4.89
CA PHE A 10 -4.90 -12.63 -3.64
C PHE A 10 -3.68 -11.78 -3.27
N LEU A 11 -3.89 -10.46 -3.23
CA LEU A 11 -2.94 -9.55 -2.59
C LEU A 11 -2.88 -9.87 -1.09
N LYS A 12 -1.66 -9.88 -0.54
CA LYS A 12 -1.39 -10.23 0.87
C LYS A 12 -2.30 -9.43 1.81
N GLN A 13 -2.73 -10.07 2.91
CA GLN A 13 -3.58 -9.48 3.94
C GLN A 13 -3.06 -8.09 4.39
N LEU A 14 -3.96 -7.11 4.37
CA LEU A 14 -3.70 -5.74 4.81
C LEU A 14 -3.68 -5.69 6.34
N ASN A 15 -2.51 -5.42 6.93
CA ASN A 15 -2.36 -5.23 8.38
C ASN A 15 -1.63 -3.91 8.64
N PHE A 16 -2.37 -2.89 9.04
CA PHE A 16 -1.84 -1.57 9.36
C PHE A 16 -2.64 -0.95 10.52
N TYR A 17 -1.96 -0.17 11.35
CA TYR A 17 -2.57 0.60 12.43
C TYR A 17 -1.93 1.98 12.51
N GLN A 18 -2.72 2.99 12.86
CA GLN A 18 -2.24 4.34 13.14
C GLN A 18 -2.94 4.85 14.38
N SER A 19 -2.17 5.39 15.32
CA SER A 19 -2.69 5.99 16.54
C SER A 19 -2.55 7.51 16.48
N PHE A 20 -3.57 8.20 16.99
CA PHE A 20 -3.60 9.66 17.12
C PHE A 20 -3.82 10.02 18.58
N TYR A 21 -3.00 10.92 19.12
CA TYR A 21 -3.15 11.40 20.49
C TYR A 21 -2.68 12.84 20.61
N LYS A 22 -3.23 13.56 21.58
CA LYS A 22 -2.86 14.95 21.88
C LYS A 22 -3.04 15.21 23.37
N ASN A 23 -1.96 15.62 24.05
CA ASN A 23 -1.99 15.90 25.49
C ASN A 23 -2.86 17.10 25.80
N ASP A 24 -3.62 17.05 26.89
CA ASP A 24 -4.51 18.13 27.36
C ASP A 24 -5.68 18.47 26.42
N PHE A 25 -6.00 17.57 25.48
CA PHE A 25 -7.18 17.66 24.64
C PHE A 25 -8.09 16.44 24.81
N ILE A 26 -9.36 16.64 24.53
CA ILE A 26 -10.40 15.63 24.55
C ILE A 26 -10.69 15.20 23.11
N LEU A 27 -10.89 13.91 22.87
CA LEU A 27 -11.28 13.41 21.55
C LEU A 27 -12.60 14.07 21.10
N ALA A 28 -12.62 14.59 19.88
CA ALA A 28 -13.80 15.20 19.29
C ALA A 28 -14.91 14.16 19.12
N ARG A 29 -16.17 14.62 19.12
CA ARG A 29 -17.33 13.75 18.91
C ARG A 29 -17.67 13.54 17.44
N ASN A 30 -17.07 14.31 16.54
CA ASN A 30 -17.11 14.05 15.11
C ASN A 30 -15.68 13.78 14.65
N LEU A 31 -15.42 12.56 14.21
CA LEU A 31 -14.08 12.07 13.88
C LEU A 31 -14.01 11.76 12.38
N PRO A 32 -13.67 12.76 11.54
CA PRO A 32 -13.43 12.52 10.13
C PRO A 32 -12.03 11.92 9.93
N VAL A 33 -11.99 10.69 9.45
CA VAL A 33 -10.76 9.99 9.10
C VAL A 33 -10.83 9.58 7.63
N SER A 34 -9.81 9.95 6.86
CA SER A 34 -9.66 9.48 5.49
C SER A 34 -8.53 8.48 5.39
N LEU A 35 -8.78 7.38 4.69
CA LEU A 35 -7.82 6.33 4.36
C LEU A 35 -7.76 6.19 2.84
N SER A 36 -6.57 6.36 2.28
CA SER A 36 -6.29 6.06 0.88
C SER A 36 -5.44 4.80 0.79
N LEU A 37 -5.89 3.80 0.05
CA LEU A 37 -5.17 2.57 -0.23
C LEU A 37 -4.57 2.67 -1.63
N THR A 38 -3.25 2.82 -1.71
CA THR A 38 -2.56 2.81 -2.99
C THR A 38 -2.20 1.39 -3.37
N LYS A 39 -2.74 0.90 -4.49
CA LYS A 39 -2.37 -0.40 -5.04
C LYS A 39 -1.09 -0.24 -5.85
N VAL A 40 -0.01 -0.86 -5.41
CA VAL A 40 1.25 -0.97 -6.16
C VAL A 40 1.30 -2.36 -6.77
N ALA A 41 1.17 -2.43 -8.10
CA ALA A 41 1.36 -3.67 -8.85
C ALA A 41 2.70 -3.62 -9.59
N ASN A 42 3.47 -4.69 -9.47
CA ASN A 42 4.72 -4.90 -10.19
C ASN A 42 4.59 -6.18 -11.03
N GLU A 43 4.80 -6.04 -12.32
CA GLU A 43 4.76 -7.12 -13.30
C GLU A 43 6.19 -7.38 -13.78
N THR A 44 6.64 -8.62 -13.65
CA THR A 44 7.93 -9.08 -14.17
C THR A 44 7.68 -10.08 -15.29
N LEU A 45 8.14 -9.74 -16.49
CA LEU A 45 8.08 -10.63 -17.65
C LEU A 45 9.33 -11.50 -17.70
N ALA A 46 9.16 -12.81 -17.83
CA ALA A 46 10.27 -13.73 -18.03
C ALA A 46 10.87 -13.53 -19.42
N MET A 47 12.20 -13.50 -19.53
CA MET A 47 12.92 -13.21 -20.78
C MET A 47 12.83 -14.33 -21.82
N ASP A 48 12.42 -15.53 -21.41
CA ASP A 48 12.36 -16.76 -22.20
C ASP A 48 10.94 -17.07 -22.74
N GLY A 49 9.98 -16.16 -22.56
CA GLY A 49 8.58 -16.42 -22.88
C GLY A 49 7.84 -17.26 -21.82
N GLY A 50 8.46 -17.45 -20.66
CA GLY A 50 7.82 -18.03 -19.47
C GLY A 50 6.70 -17.14 -18.90
N GLU A 51 6.01 -17.67 -17.90
CA GLU A 51 4.85 -17.01 -17.29
C GLU A 51 5.23 -15.65 -16.66
N ALA A 52 4.35 -14.66 -16.85
CA ALA A 52 4.50 -13.35 -16.21
C ALA A 52 4.24 -13.46 -14.71
N HIS A 53 5.17 -12.99 -13.89
CA HIS A 53 5.01 -12.92 -12.45
C HIS A 53 4.44 -11.55 -12.05
N PHE A 54 3.21 -11.55 -11.58
CA PHE A 54 2.62 -10.38 -10.93
C PHE A 54 2.95 -10.41 -9.45
N SER A 55 3.27 -9.26 -8.88
CA SER A 55 3.35 -9.05 -7.44
C SER A 55 2.65 -7.73 -7.13
N GLY A 56 2.15 -7.57 -5.92
CA GLY A 56 1.65 -6.27 -5.51
C GLY A 56 1.53 -6.13 -4.02
N ILE A 57 1.42 -4.88 -3.60
CA ILE A 57 1.21 -4.48 -2.22
C ILE A 57 0.19 -3.35 -2.19
N TYR A 58 -0.60 -3.30 -1.14
CA TYR A 58 -1.42 -2.13 -0.82
C TYR A 58 -0.65 -1.28 0.20
N VAL A 59 -0.50 0.01 -0.10
CA VAL A 59 0.13 0.99 0.79
C VAL A 59 -0.97 1.89 1.35
N PRO A 60 -1.26 1.82 2.65
CA PRO A 60 -2.26 2.67 3.29
C PRO A 60 -1.68 4.04 3.63
N THR A 61 -2.44 5.09 3.37
CA THR A 61 -2.14 6.48 3.74
C THR A 61 -3.32 7.02 4.52
N PHE A 62 -3.10 7.41 5.77
CA PHE A 62 -4.11 8.07 6.59
C PHE A 62 -3.99 9.59 6.45
N THR A 63 -5.11 10.24 6.15
CA THR A 63 -5.22 11.69 6.13
C THR A 63 -6.25 12.09 7.17
N VAL A 64 -5.79 12.85 8.17
CA VAL A 64 -6.63 13.38 9.24
C VAL A 64 -6.32 14.85 9.45
N ASP A 65 -7.35 15.65 9.72
CA ASP A 65 -7.14 16.99 10.27
C ASP A 65 -7.00 16.88 11.79
N TYR A 66 -5.77 16.96 12.27
CA TYR A 66 -5.43 16.86 13.69
C TYR A 66 -6.14 17.90 14.57
N ASN A 67 -6.52 19.06 14.02
CA ASN A 67 -7.25 20.07 14.78
C ASN A 67 -8.74 19.71 14.91
N SER A 68 -9.28 18.97 13.95
CA SER A 68 -10.67 18.50 13.98
C SER A 68 -10.89 17.32 14.93
N LEU A 69 -9.85 16.51 15.17
CA LEU A 69 -9.93 15.31 16.02
C LEU A 69 -9.95 15.59 17.52
N PHE A 70 -9.56 16.80 17.94
CA PHE A 70 -9.30 17.10 19.35
C PHE A 70 -9.88 18.45 19.75
N TYR A 71 -10.65 18.45 20.84
CA TYR A 71 -11.24 19.64 21.45
C TYR A 71 -10.52 20.02 22.73
N THR A 72 -10.49 21.32 23.03
CA THR A 72 -10.20 21.78 24.40
C THR A 72 -11.39 21.46 25.33
N ALA A 73 -11.17 21.51 26.65
CA ALA A 73 -12.24 21.30 27.62
C ALA A 73 -13.44 22.24 27.39
N ASP A 74 -13.17 23.53 27.12
CA ASP A 74 -14.22 24.52 26.84
C ASP A 74 -15.03 24.20 25.58
N GLN A 75 -14.35 23.76 24.51
CA GLN A 75 -15.00 23.37 23.26
C GLN A 75 -15.86 22.11 23.46
N PHE A 76 -15.39 21.16 24.26
CA PHE A 76 -16.12 19.93 24.55
C PHE A 76 -17.40 20.20 25.36
N ILE A 77 -17.34 21.06 26.38
CA ILE A 77 -18.51 21.43 27.20
C ILE A 77 -19.57 22.16 26.36
N ARG A 78 -19.14 23.00 25.42
CA ARG A 78 -20.04 23.73 24.51
C ARG A 78 -20.60 22.85 23.38
N SER A 79 -20.08 21.64 23.21
CA SER A 79 -20.56 20.73 22.19
C SER A 79 -21.95 20.22 22.54
N THR A 80 -22.91 20.39 21.63
CA THR A 80 -24.27 19.84 21.76
C THR A 80 -24.38 18.38 21.36
N LEU A 81 -23.28 17.80 20.81
CA LEU A 81 -23.25 16.41 20.40
C LEU A 81 -23.25 15.51 21.63
N THR A 82 -24.17 14.55 21.70
CA THR A 82 -24.23 13.53 22.77
C THR A 82 -23.55 12.23 22.36
N LEU A 83 -23.54 11.94 21.05
CA LEU A 83 -22.96 10.74 20.46
C LEU A 83 -21.64 11.05 19.76
N THR A 84 -20.76 10.05 19.71
CA THR A 84 -19.53 10.10 18.91
C THR A 84 -19.79 9.46 17.55
N THR A 85 -19.56 10.22 16.48
CA THR A 85 -19.66 9.77 15.09
C THR A 85 -18.25 9.60 14.52
N LEU A 86 -17.94 8.39 14.06
CA LEU A 86 -16.73 8.08 13.32
C LEU A 86 -17.07 7.97 11.82
N THR A 87 -16.45 8.81 11.01
CA THR A 87 -16.59 8.75 9.54
C THR A 87 -15.27 8.29 8.95
N VAL A 88 -15.26 7.11 8.32
CA VAL A 88 -14.08 6.59 7.62
C VAL A 88 -14.35 6.59 6.12
N ILE A 89 -13.57 7.36 5.37
CA ILE A 89 -13.61 7.36 3.91
C ILE A 89 -12.47 6.48 3.41
N ILE A 90 -12.79 5.41 2.68
CA ILE A 90 -11.79 4.52 2.08
C ILE A 90 -11.79 4.76 0.57
N SER A 91 -10.63 5.11 0.03
CA SER A 91 -10.43 5.33 -1.41
C SER A 91 -9.30 4.46 -1.93
N GLU A 92 -9.43 3.91 -3.14
CA GLU A 92 -8.36 3.19 -3.82
C GLU A 92 -7.72 4.08 -4.89
N THR A 93 -6.40 4.19 -4.86
CA THR A 93 -5.62 4.89 -5.88
C THR A 93 -4.78 3.90 -6.68
N PRO A 94 -4.93 3.85 -8.02
CA PRO A 94 -4.11 2.98 -8.85
C PRO A 94 -2.70 3.56 -9.02
N TYR A 95 -1.66 2.80 -8.65
CA TYR A 95 -0.27 3.14 -8.93
C TYR A 95 0.44 1.95 -9.58
N TYR A 96 0.74 2.06 -10.88
CA TYR A 96 1.34 0.98 -11.67
C TYR A 96 2.83 1.23 -11.87
N VAL A 97 3.67 0.29 -11.41
CA VAL A 97 5.11 0.32 -11.66
C VAL A 97 5.45 -0.81 -12.62
N LYS A 98 5.85 -0.46 -13.85
CA LYS A 98 6.31 -1.41 -14.86
C LYS A 98 7.83 -1.51 -14.83
N ASN A 99 8.37 -2.54 -14.18
CA ASN A 99 9.79 -2.83 -14.24
C ASN A 99 10.09 -3.72 -15.45
N LEU A 100 10.52 -3.11 -16.55
CA LEU A 100 11.11 -3.84 -17.66
C LEU A 100 12.57 -4.16 -17.28
N GLN A 101 12.84 -5.39 -16.83
CA GLN A 101 14.23 -5.85 -16.75
C GLN A 101 14.81 -5.88 -18.17
N GLN A 102 15.75 -4.99 -18.47
CA GLN A 102 16.62 -5.14 -19.64
C GLN A 102 17.79 -6.08 -19.27
N PRO A 103 18.24 -6.94 -20.19
CA PRO A 103 19.37 -7.83 -19.94
C PRO A 103 20.59 -7.03 -19.49
N ILE A 104 21.23 -7.44 -18.39
CA ILE A 104 22.51 -6.86 -17.92
C ILE A 104 23.63 -7.12 -18.97
N ALA A 105 23.45 -8.13 -19.83
CA ALA A 105 24.32 -8.42 -20.96
C ALA A 105 23.49 -8.79 -22.20
N LYS A 106 23.91 -8.33 -23.38
CA LYS A 106 23.29 -8.70 -24.66
C LYS A 106 23.49 -10.20 -24.89
N PRO A 107 22.59 -10.92 -25.59
CA PRO A 107 22.79 -12.34 -25.91
C PRO A 107 24.12 -12.61 -26.62
N SER A 108 24.62 -11.65 -27.42
CA SER A 108 25.93 -11.69 -28.06
C SER A 108 27.12 -11.67 -27.11
N GLU A 109 26.93 -11.27 -25.84
CA GLU A 109 27.97 -11.21 -24.81
C GLU A 109 28.03 -12.49 -23.96
N ILE A 110 26.99 -13.34 -24.01
CA ILE A 110 26.91 -14.62 -23.26
C ILE A 110 27.52 -15.80 -24.05
N VAL A 111 27.86 -15.61 -25.33
CA VAL A 111 28.37 -16.68 -26.21
C VAL A 111 29.78 -17.20 -25.83
N PHE A 112 30.53 -16.49 -25.00
CA PHE A 112 31.95 -16.83 -24.74
C PHE A 112 32.24 -17.73 -23.54
N GLN A 113 31.23 -18.29 -22.85
CA GLN A 113 31.50 -19.20 -21.70
C GLN A 113 31.51 -20.70 -22.02
N ASN A 114 31.15 -21.14 -23.24
CA ASN A 114 31.07 -22.57 -23.58
C ASN A 114 32.16 -23.09 -24.54
N LEU A 115 33.22 -22.32 -24.81
CA LEU A 115 34.37 -22.77 -25.62
C LEU A 115 35.65 -22.83 -24.78
N LEU A 116 35.64 -23.52 -23.63
CA LEU A 116 36.89 -23.82 -22.94
C LEU A 116 36.81 -25.00 -21.97
N PHE A 117 36.31 -26.15 -22.42
CA PHE A 117 36.86 -27.46 -22.02
C PHE A 117 36.57 -28.47 -23.14
N ILE A 118 37.55 -28.62 -24.02
CA ILE A 118 37.70 -29.80 -24.88
C ILE A 118 38.40 -30.85 -24.01
N THR A 119 37.86 -32.06 -23.95
CA THR A 119 38.66 -33.28 -23.69
C THR A 119 38.42 -34.24 -24.82
#